data_AF-A0A965BCK6-F1
#
_entry.id   AF-A0A965BCK6-F1
#
_cell.length_a   1.000
_cell.length_b   1.000
_cell.length_c   1.000
_cell.angle_alpha   90.00
_cell.angle_beta   90.00
_cell.angle_gamma   90.00
#
_symmetry.space_group_name_H-M   'P 1'
#
loop_
_entity.id
_entity.type
_entity.pdbx_description
1 polymer ?
#
loop_
_entity_poly.entity_id
_entity_poly.type
_entity_poly.pdbx_seq_one_letter_code
_entity_poly.pdbx_strand_id
1 'polypeptide(L)' 'MGDTDAPRTFVIIGNGVAGTTAAETLRKGDATARIILIGDEPHPLYNRVALAE' A
#
# COMPACT_ATOMS: atom_id res chain seq x y z
N MET A 1 -12.04 -20.80 18.97
CA MET A 1 -11.04 -21.34 18.03
C MET A 1 -11.69 -21.33 16.65
N GLY A 2 -11.46 -20.40 15.73
CA GLY A 2 -10.73 -19.14 15.71
C GLY A 2 -11.27 -18.36 14.51
N ASP A 3 -11.51 -17.06 14.70
CA ASP A 3 -11.92 -16.13 13.63
C ASP A 3 -10.68 -15.54 12.92
N THR A 4 -9.52 -16.17 13.10
CA THR A 4 -8.19 -15.57 12.85
C THR A 4 -7.45 -16.16 11.65
N ASP A 5 -8.05 -17.09 10.90
CA ASP A 5 -7.36 -17.72 9.75
C ASP A 5 -7.57 -16.95 8.44
N ALA A 6 -8.48 -15.96 8.42
CA ALA A 6 -8.66 -15.10 7.27
C ALA A 6 -7.56 -14.01 7.23
N PRO A 7 -6.88 -13.82 6.09
CA PRO A 7 -5.87 -12.78 5.96
C PRO A 7 -6.49 -11.41 6.21
N ARG A 8 -5.85 -10.62 7.09
CA ARG A 8 -6.29 -9.25 7.40
C ARG A 8 -6.29 -8.40 6.13
N THR A 9 -7.34 -7.62 5.92
CA THR A 9 -7.48 -6.76 4.75
C THR A 9 -7.28 -5.29 5.12
N PHE A 10 -6.34 -4.63 4.45
CA PHE A 10 -6.04 -3.21 4.59
C PHE A 10 -6.40 -2.47 3.29
N VAL A 11 -7.12 -1.36 3.42
CA VAL A 11 -7.44 -0.46 2.31
C VAL A 11 -6.75 0.88 2.55
N ILE A 12 -5.95 1.32 1.58
CA ILE A 12 -5.15 2.54 1.64
C ILE A 12 -5.59 3.44 0.49
N ILE A 13 -5.96 4.68 0.81
CA ILE A 13 -6.36 5.70 -0.17
C ILE A 13 -5.20 6.68 -0.33
N GLY A 14 -4.68 6.77 -1.55
CA GLY A 14 -3.50 7.53 -1.94
C GLY A 14 -2.29 6.63 -2.22
N ASN A 15 -1.80 6.60 -3.47
CA ASN A 15 -0.62 5.84 -3.91
C ASN A 15 0.69 6.66 -3.90
N GLY A 16 0.72 7.79 -3.19
CA GLY A 16 1.92 8.58 -2.96
C GLY A 16 2.92 7.89 -2.01
N VAL A 17 3.94 8.64 -1.58
CA VAL A 17 5.01 8.09 -0.72
C VAL A 17 4.48 7.50 0.58
N ALA A 18 3.51 8.16 1.22
CA ALA A 18 2.93 7.69 2.49
C ALA A 18 2.16 6.37 2.32
N GLY A 19 1.27 6.29 1.33
CA GLY A 19 0.46 5.09 1.10
C GLY A 19 1.29 3.88 0.65
N THR A 20 2.29 4.12 -0.20
CA THR A 20 3.22 3.07 -0.63
C THR A 20 4.07 2.58 0.53
N THR A 21 4.62 3.49 1.35
CA THR A 21 5.40 3.13 2.54
C THR A 21 4.56 2.34 3.55
N ALA A 22 3.29 2.73 3.74
CA ALA A 22 2.36 2.00 4.59
C ALA A 22 2.09 0.58 4.07
N ALA A 23 1.82 0.43 2.77
CA ALA A 23 1.62 -0.87 2.14
C ALA A 23 2.85 -1.78 2.29
N GLU A 24 4.06 -1.24 2.07
CA GLU A 24 5.31 -1.99 2.25
C GLU A 24 5.52 -2.42 3.70
N THR A 25 5.25 -1.53 4.66
CA THR A 25 5.38 -1.82 6.09
C THR A 25 4.41 -2.92 6.51
N LEU A 26 3.16 -2.85 6.04
CA LEU A 26 2.15 -3.88 6.30
C LEU A 26 2.55 -5.23 5.70
N ARG A 27 3.05 -5.25 4.46
CA ARG A 27 3.51 -6.49 3.82
C ARG A 27 4.69 -7.13 4.54
N LYS A 28 5.62 -6.33 5.09
CA LYS A 28 6.75 -6.82 5.90
C LYS A 28 6.29 -7.41 7.24
N GLY A 29 5.26 -6.82 7.86
CA GLY A 29 4.71 -7.29 9.13
C GLY A 29 3.77 -8.50 8.99
N ASP A 30 3.09 -8.63 7.86
CA ASP A 30 2.19 -9.74 7.56
C ASP A 30 2.25 -10.08 6.07
N ALA A 31 2.98 -11.16 5.75
CA ALA A 31 3.15 -11.63 4.39
C ALA A 31 1.85 -12.14 3.75
N THR A 32 0.83 -12.45 4.53
CA THR A 32 -0.46 -12.99 4.07
C THR A 32 -1.55 -11.93 3.96
N ALA A 33 -1.33 -10.75 4.54
CA ALA A 33 -2.29 -9.65 4.50
C ALA A 33 -2.72 -9.31 3.07
N ARG A 34 -4.01 -9.05 2.89
CA ARG A 34 -4.54 -8.48 1.66
C ARG A 34 -4.42 -6.96 1.75
N ILE A 35 -3.73 -6.35 0.80
CA ILE A 35 -3.48 -4.90 0.78
C ILE A 35 -4.04 -4.33 -0.52
N ILE A 36 -4.97 -3.38 -0.40
CA ILE A 36 -5.60 -2.69 -1.52
C ILE A 36 -5.12 -1.24 -1.47
N LEU A 37 -4.35 -0.82 -2.48
CA LEU A 37 -3.87 0.56 -2.63
C LEU A 37 -4.66 1.23 -3.75
N ILE A 38 -5.38 2.29 -3.43
CA ILE A 38 -6.20 3.05 -4.38
C ILE A 38 -5.50 4.37 -4.63
N GLY A 39 -5.11 4.63 -5.88
CA GLY A 39 -4.60 5.91 -6.35
C GLY A 39 -5.52 6.48 -7.43
N ASP A 40 -5.65 7.80 -7.48
CA ASP A 40 -6.34 8.50 -8.58
C ASP A 40 -5.39 8.72 -9.78
N GLU A 41 -4.08 8.66 -9.53
CA GLU A 41 -3.08 8.79 -10.57
C GLU A 41 -2.94 7.47 -11.35
N PRO A 42 -2.85 7.53 -12.69
CA PRO A 42 -2.66 6.33 -13.52
C PRO A 42 -1.24 5.77 -13.46
N HIS A 43 -0.37 6.37 -12.64
CA HIS A 43 1.05 6.02 -12.54
C HIS A 43 1.37 5.38 -11.18
N PRO A 44 2.24 4.36 -11.14
CA PRO A 44 2.85 3.87 -9.89
C PRO A 44 3.61 4.99 -9.19
N LEU A 45 3.92 4.84 -7.90
CA LEU A 45 4.74 5.80 -7.15
C LEU A 45 6.00 6.17 -7.96
N TYR A 46 6.17 7.47 -8.19
CA TYR A 46 7.31 8.03 -8.92
C TYR A 46 7.89 9.25 -8.20
N ASN A 47 9.16 9.54 -8.47
CA ASN A 47 9.81 10.74 -7.92
C ASN A 47 9.38 11.98 -8.71
N ARG A 48 8.39 12.70 -8.20
CA ARG A 48 7.92 13.97 -8.77
C ARG A 48 9.01 15.05 -8.84
N VAL A 49 9.98 15.05 -7.92
CA VAL A 49 11.07 16.05 -7.90
C VAL A 49 12.01 15.87 -9.10
N ALA A 50 12.20 14.63 -9.55
CA ALA A 50 13.02 14.32 -10.72
C ALA A 50 12.38 14.73 -12.06
N LEU A 51 11.15 15.26 -12.07
CA LEU A 51 10.48 15.75 -13.27
C LEU A 51 10.67 17.24 -13.53
N ALA A 52 11.20 17.99 -12.55
CA ALA A 52 11.49 19.40 -12.73
C ALA A 52 12.87 19.54 -13.42
N GLU A 53 12.86 19.71 -14.74
CA GLU A 53 13.97 20.35 -15.49
C GLU A 53 13.72 21.86 -15.62
#